data_AF-A0A948RDU3-F1
#
_entry.id   AF-A0A948RDU3-F1
#
_cell.length_a   1.000
_cell.length_b   1.000
_cell.length_c   1.000
_cell.angle_alpha   90.00
_cell.angle_beta   90.00
_cell.angle_gamma   90.00
#
_symmetry.space_group_name_H-M   'P 1'
#
loop_
_entity.id
_entity.type
_entity.pdbx_description
1 polymer ?
#
loop_
_entity_poly.entity_id
_entity_poly.type
_entity_poly.pdbx_seq_one_letter_code
_entity_poly.pdbx_strand_id
1 'polypeptide(L)' 'MAPPRDGWLVVDYGSIVVHLFAADLRNYLRMEDLWHEGKVLLHVQ' A
#
# COMPACT_ATOMS: atom_id res chain seq x y z
N MET A 1 13.28 -10.15 15.57
CA MET A 1 12.56 -10.24 14.29
C MET A 1 13.05 -9.06 13.46
N ALA A 2 13.90 -9.29 12.46
CA ALA A 2 14.38 -8.17 11.63
C ALA A 2 13.18 -7.53 10.93
N PRO A 3 13.12 -6.19 10.78
CA PRO A 3 12.10 -5.58 9.93
C PRO A 3 12.16 -6.23 8.54
N PRO A 4 11.02 -6.43 7.85
CA PRO A 4 11.04 -6.84 6.45
C PRO A 4 11.95 -5.85 5.72
N ARG A 5 13.01 -6.39 5.11
CA ARG A 5 14.16 -5.61 4.65
C ARG A 5 13.81 -4.57 3.57
N ASP A 6 12.59 -4.61 3.07
CA ASP A 6 12.18 -3.89 1.86
C ASP A 6 10.99 -2.94 2.08
N GLY A 7 10.58 -2.66 3.33
CA GLY A 7 9.61 -1.58 3.63
C GLY A 7 8.21 -1.72 3.03
N TRP A 8 7.87 -2.88 2.47
CA TRP A 8 6.58 -3.19 1.86
C TRP A 8 6.04 -4.50 2.43
N LEU A 9 4.80 -4.47 2.92
CA LEU A 9 4.03 -5.64 3.33
C LEU A 9 2.73 -5.69 2.52
N VAL A 10 2.42 -6.86 1.97
CA VAL A 10 1.16 -7.14 1.27
C VAL A 10 0.39 -8.20 2.03
N VAL A 11 -0.92 -7.97 2.19
CA VAL A 11 -1.84 -8.95 2.77
C VAL A 11 -3.00 -9.18 1.80
N ASP A 12 -3.25 -10.44 1.48
CA ASP A 12 -4.32 -10.87 0.58
C ASP A 12 -5.45 -11.57 1.36
N TYR A 13 -6.66 -11.02 1.25
CA TYR A 13 -7.89 -11.58 1.83
C TYR A 13 -8.87 -12.11 0.75
N GLY A 14 -8.42 -12.26 -0.49
CA GLY A 14 -9.19 -12.73 -1.64
C GLY A 14 -10.04 -11.63 -2.29
N SER A 15 -10.90 -10.96 -1.52
CA SER A 15 -11.74 -9.85 -2.01
C SER A 15 -11.10 -8.47 -1.82
N ILE A 16 -10.11 -8.38 -0.93
CA ILE A 16 -9.42 -7.13 -0.56
C ILE A 16 -7.91 -7.43 -0.45
N VAL A 17 -7.09 -6.57 -1.05
CA VAL A 17 -5.63 -6.61 -0.91
C VAL A 17 -5.17 -5.34 -0.20
N VAL A 18 -4.39 -5.49 0.88
CA VAL A 18 -3.86 -4.39 1.68
C VAL A 18 -2.38 -4.21 1.38
N HIS A 19 -1.98 -2.99 1.04
CA HIS A 19 -0.57 -2.61 0.84
C HIS A 19 -0.13 -1.67 1.97
N LEU A 20 0.87 -2.08 2.75
CA LEU A 20 1.48 -1.30 3.82
C LEU A 20 2.90 -0.92 3.40
N PHE A 21 3.17 0.39 3.33
CA PHE A 21 4.46 0.94 2.88
C PHE A 21 5.13 1.76 3.98
N ALA A 22 6.45 1.65 4.08
CA ALA A 22 7.28 2.68 4.68
C ALA A 22 7.16 3.99 3.87
N ALA A 23 7.24 5.13 4.54
CA ALA A 23 6.99 6.44 3.92
C ALA A 23 7.85 6.70 2.67
N ASP A 24 9.16 6.42 2.76
CA ASP A 24 10.09 6.64 1.64
C ASP A 24 9.74 5.78 0.42
N LEU A 25 9.33 4.53 0.65
CA LEU A 25 8.97 3.61 -0.41
C LEU A 25 7.64 3.97 -1.07
N ARG A 26 6.66 4.44 -0.29
CA ARG A 26 5.37 4.94 -0.81
C ARG A 26 5.60 6.08 -1.79
N ASN A 27 6.48 7.01 -1.43
CA ASN A 27 6.83 8.17 -2.26
C ASN A 27 7.58 7.78 -3.53
N TYR A 28 8.42 6.74 -3.48
CA TYR A 28 9.15 6.22 -4.64
C TYR A 28 8.25 5.45 -5.61
N LEU A 29 7.46 4.50 -5.10
CA LEU A 29 6.62 3.62 -5.92
C LEU A 29 5.38 4.33 -6.48
N ARG A 30 4.87 5.35 -5.77
CA ARG A 30 3.69 6.15 -6.17
C ARG A 30 2.52 5.29 -6.63
N MET A 31 2.25 4.20 -5.91
CA MET A 31 1.23 3.22 -6.28
C MET A 31 -0.16 3.85 -6.50
N GLU A 32 -0.43 4.96 -5.83
CA GLU A 32 -1.65 5.76 -5.97
C GLU A 32 -1.91 6.23 -7.41
N ASP A 33 -0.85 6.46 -8.20
CA ASP A 33 -0.99 6.85 -9.60
C ASP A 33 -1.57 5.71 -10.45
N LEU A 34 -1.30 4.44 -10.09
CA LEU A 34 -1.89 3.30 -10.80
C LEU A 34 -3.38 3.16 -10.52
N TRP A 35 -3.83 3.60 -9.34
CA TRP A 35 -5.21 3.49 -8.89
C TRP A 35 -5.97 4.81 -8.98
N HIS A 36 -5.46 5.80 -9.73
CA HIS A 36 -6.03 7.14 -9.79
C HIS A 36 -7.47 7.17 -10.35
N GLU A 37 -7.85 6.21 -11.20
CA GLU A 37 -9.22 6.03 -11.69
C GLU A 37 -10.12 5.25 -10.72
N GLY A 38 -9.54 4.69 -9.66
CA GLY A 38 -10.24 3.91 -8.64
C GLY A 38 -11.10 4.79 -7.74
N LYS A 39 -12.31 4.31 -7.43
CA LYS A 39 -13.20 5.02 -6.49
C LYS A 39 -12.70 4.85 -5.06
N VAL A 40 -12.40 5.97 -4.39
CA VAL A 40 -12.16 5.98 -2.94
C VAL A 40 -13.46 5.66 -2.21
N LEU A 41 -13.51 4.51 -1.54
CA LEU A 41 -14.68 4.06 -0.77
C LEU A 41 -14.67 4.60 0.66
N LEU A 42 -13.48 4.74 1.27
CA LEU A 42 -13.28 5.19 2.63
C LEU A 42 -11.88 5.82 2.78
N HIS A 43 -11.78 6.91 3.53
CA HIS A 43 -10.52 7.53 3.96
C HIS A 43 -10.55 7.64 5.49
N VAL A 44 -9.49 7.16 6.16
CA VAL A 44 -9.35 7.20 7.63
C VAL A 44 -8.09 8.01 7.95
N GLN A 45 -8.18 8.90 8.95
CA GLN A 45 -7.10 9.78 9.42
C GLN A 45 -6.34 9.19 10.60
#